data_AF-A0AAW3DGG1-F1
#
_entry.id   AF-A0AAW3DGG1-F1
#
_cell.length_a   1.000
_cell.length_b   1.000
_cell.length_c   1.000
_cell.angle_alpha   90.00
_cell.angle_beta   90.00
_cell.angle_gamma   90.00
#
_symmetry.space_group_name_H-M   'P 1'
#
loop_
_entity.id
_entity.type
_entity.pdbx_description
1 polymer ?
#
loop_
_entity_poly.entity_id
_entity_poly.type
_entity_poly.pdbx_seq_one_letter_code
_entity_poly.pdbx_strand_id
1 'polypeptide(L)'
;EKRTITLVEKNGYCDSVYINAAKIFQGIRTKKPKDRTLVLYRDDSVFPMQTSKDEYPQRVSYELAFSALKYQDLLEEILLDSSVYPCQSIPDELTSLLVVMLYDLQDRKFQAREIFDEEEPIAEVQKIEHYLYRY
;
A
#
# COMPACT_ATOMS: atom_id res chain seq x y z
N GLU A 1 37.19 3.67 3.78
CA GLU A 1 36.31 3.03 2.78
C GLU A 1 34.93 3.70 2.83
N LYS A 2 34.59 4.49 1.81
CA LYS A 2 33.27 5.13 1.72
C LYS A 2 32.31 4.10 1.12
N ARG A 3 31.35 3.61 1.90
CA ARG A 3 30.20 2.87 1.37
C ARG A 3 29.43 3.81 0.45
N THR A 4 29.64 3.68 -0.85
CA THR A 4 28.70 4.18 -1.86
C THR A 4 27.41 3.39 -1.69
N ILE A 5 26.47 3.97 -0.95
CA ILE A 5 25.08 3.54 -0.98
C ILE A 5 24.58 4.01 -2.34
N THR A 6 24.67 3.15 -3.34
CA THR A 6 23.93 3.34 -4.58
C THR A 6 22.47 3.27 -4.18
N LEU A 7 21.79 4.42 -4.17
CA LEU A 7 20.35 4.49 -3.98
C LEU A 7 19.75 3.81 -5.21
N VAL A 8 19.53 2.50 -5.14
CA VAL A 8 18.79 1.79 -6.19
C VAL A 8 17.41 2.42 -6.18
N GLU A 9 17.05 3.07 -7.28
CA GLU A 9 15.70 3.60 -7.47
C GLU A 9 14.73 2.44 -7.33
N LYS A 10 13.77 2.56 -6.41
CA LYS A 10 12.73 1.54 -6.27
C LYS A 10 11.76 1.70 -7.43
N ASN A 11 11.60 0.64 -8.22
CA ASN A 11 10.72 0.63 -9.39
C ASN A 11 9.29 0.19 -9.07
N GLY A 12 8.94 0.11 -7.78
CA GLY A 12 7.65 -0.39 -7.27
C GLY A 12 7.65 -1.89 -7.05
N TYR A 13 6.48 -2.42 -6.71
CA TYR A 13 6.31 -3.84 -6.40
C TYR A 13 5.29 -4.49 -7.33
N CYS A 14 5.35 -5.81 -7.41
CA CYS A 14 4.33 -6.64 -8.03
C CYS A 14 2.98 -6.49 -7.31
N ASP A 15 1.88 -6.65 -8.04
CA ASP A 15 0.50 -6.58 -7.52
C ASP A 15 0.29 -7.51 -6.33
N SER A 16 0.80 -8.74 -6.45
CA SER A 16 0.75 -9.76 -5.38
C SER A 16 1.37 -9.28 -4.05
N VAL A 17 2.46 -8.51 -4.12
CA VAL A 17 3.15 -7.95 -2.96
C VAL A 17 2.31 -6.86 -2.31
N TYR A 18 1.69 -5.96 -3.09
CA TYR A 18 0.78 -4.95 -2.53
C TYR A 18 -0.42 -5.59 -1.83
N ILE A 19 -1.03 -6.62 -2.44
CA ILE A 19 -2.17 -7.33 -1.85
C ILE A 19 -1.79 -8.02 -0.54
N ASN A 20 -0.63 -8.67 -0.49
CA ASN A 20 -0.17 -9.34 0.72
C ASN A 20 0.22 -8.32 1.81
N ALA A 21 0.92 -7.25 1.44
CA ALA A 21 1.29 -6.18 2.36
C ALA A 21 0.04 -5.49 2.95
N ALA A 22 -0.98 -5.23 2.14
CA ALA A 22 -2.25 -4.65 2.58
C ALA A 22 -2.95 -5.52 3.63
N LYS A 23 -2.94 -6.85 3.46
CA LYS A 23 -3.53 -7.78 4.45
C LYS A 23 -2.75 -7.82 5.75
N ILE A 24 -1.42 -7.87 5.64
CA ILE A 24 -0.54 -7.84 6.81
C ILE A 24 -0.78 -6.53 7.58
N PHE A 25 -0.73 -5.39 6.88
CA PHE A 25 -1.01 -4.06 7.43
C PHE A 25 -2.38 -4.00 8.10
N GLN A 26 -3.44 -4.46 7.43
CA GLN A 26 -4.79 -4.53 7.99
C GLN A 26 -4.80 -5.26 9.34
N GLY A 27 -4.11 -6.41 9.44
CA GLY A 27 -4.07 -7.21 10.66
C GLY A 27 -3.32 -6.56 11.83
N ILE A 28 -2.32 -5.72 11.54
CA ILE A 28 -1.41 -5.15 12.56
C ILE A 28 -1.59 -3.65 12.80
N ARG A 29 -2.43 -2.96 12.00
CA ARG A 29 -2.66 -1.51 12.11
C ARG A 29 -3.10 -1.12 13.51
N THR A 30 -2.71 0.08 13.92
CA THR A 30 -3.15 0.64 15.20
C THR A 30 -4.60 1.07 15.06
N LYS A 31 -5.52 0.37 15.74
CA LYS A 31 -6.94 0.74 15.76
C LYS A 31 -7.14 1.99 16.62
N LYS A 32 -7.62 3.07 15.99
CA LYS A 32 -7.97 4.32 16.67
C LYS A 32 -9.32 4.18 17.39
N PRO A 33 -9.53 4.91 18.51
CA PRO A 33 -10.82 4.90 19.20
C PRO A 33 -11.88 5.59 18.30
N LYS A 34 -13.14 5.18 18.42
CA LYS A 34 -14.22 5.55 17.48
C LYS A 34 -14.44 7.05 17.31
N ASP A 35 -14.11 7.84 18.33
CA ASP A 35 -14.18 9.29 18.35
C ASP A 35 -13.06 9.97 17.54
N ARG A 36 -12.02 9.23 17.15
CA ARG A 36 -10.85 9.72 16.40
C ARG A 36 -10.61 8.99 15.08
N THR A 37 -11.45 8.01 14.74
CA THR A 37 -11.35 7.25 13.49
C THR A 37 -11.90 8.06 12.33
N LEU A 38 -11.03 8.79 11.64
CA LEU A 38 -11.38 9.55 10.43
C LEU A 38 -11.18 8.72 9.16
N VAL A 39 -10.23 7.79 9.17
CA VAL A 39 -9.97 6.84 8.08
C VAL A 39 -10.63 5.50 8.39
N LEU A 40 -11.47 5.03 7.47
CA LEU A 40 -12.27 3.82 7.62
C LEU A 40 -11.55 2.62 7.01
N TYR A 41 -11.33 1.60 7.84
CA TYR A 41 -10.77 0.31 7.45
C TYR A 41 -11.81 -0.77 7.74
N ARG A 42 -12.48 -1.30 6.72
CA ARG A 42 -13.43 -2.40 6.90
C ARG A 42 -12.65 -3.69 7.23
N ASP A 43 -13.15 -4.47 8.19
CA ASP A 43 -12.44 -5.65 8.73
C ASP A 43 -12.53 -6.89 7.81
N ASP A 44 -13.37 -6.85 6.76
CA ASP A 44 -13.51 -7.94 5.80
C ASP A 44 -12.40 -7.86 4.75
N SER A 45 -11.28 -8.56 4.98
CA SER A 45 -10.26 -8.71 3.94
C SER A 45 -10.81 -9.60 2.81
N VAL A 46 -11.36 -8.98 1.77
CA VAL A 46 -12.05 -9.69 0.67
C VAL A 46 -11.09 -10.55 -0.17
N PHE A 47 -9.78 -10.33 -0.09
CA PHE A 47 -8.82 -10.96 -1.00
C PHE A 47 -8.11 -12.16 -0.36
N PRO A 48 -8.04 -13.34 -1.00
CA PRO A 48 -7.31 -14.50 -0.49
C PRO A 48 -5.80 -14.23 -0.51
N MET A 49 -5.08 -14.49 0.60
CA MET A 49 -3.62 -14.30 0.67
C MET A 49 -2.95 -15.08 -0.47
N GLN A 50 -2.14 -14.41 -1.28
CA GLN A 50 -1.39 -15.08 -2.33
C GLN A 50 -0.15 -15.68 -1.67
N THR A 51 -0.27 -16.93 -1.23
CA THR A 51 0.85 -17.65 -0.61
C THR A 51 1.81 -18.12 -1.70
N SER A 52 2.79 -17.29 -2.06
CA SER A 52 3.96 -17.76 -2.81
C SER A 52 4.77 -18.70 -1.91
N LYS A 53 5.26 -19.81 -2.47
CA LYS A 53 6.24 -20.67 -1.77
C LYS A 53 7.61 -20.00 -1.60
N ASP A 54 7.85 -18.93 -2.35
CA ASP A 54 9.10 -18.20 -2.34
C ASP A 54 9.18 -17.25 -1.15
N GLU A 55 10.30 -17.33 -0.41
CA GLU A 55 10.54 -16.49 0.77
C GLU A 55 10.71 -15.01 0.41
N TYR A 56 11.19 -14.70 -0.80
CA TYR A 56 11.52 -13.32 -1.17
C TYR A 56 10.27 -12.42 -1.31
N PRO A 57 9.25 -12.74 -2.13
CA PRO A 57 8.03 -11.93 -2.22
C PRO A 57 7.32 -11.80 -0.87
N GLN A 58 7.38 -12.83 -0.04
CA GLN A 58 6.82 -12.82 1.31
C GLN A 58 7.56 -11.83 2.22
N ARG A 59 8.89 -11.88 2.27
CA ARG A 59 9.71 -10.94 3.07
C ARG A 59 9.47 -9.50 2.64
N VAL A 60 9.42 -9.25 1.33
CA VAL A 60 9.17 -7.91 0.78
C VAL A 60 7.76 -7.41 1.15
N SER A 61 6.75 -8.29 1.14
CA SER A 61 5.40 -7.94 1.58
C SER A 61 5.36 -7.50 3.05
N TYR A 62 6.09 -8.19 3.94
CA TYR A 62 6.23 -7.79 5.33
C TYR A 62 6.96 -6.45 5.47
N GLU A 63 8.08 -6.27 4.78
CA GLU A 63 8.85 -5.02 4.83
C GLU A 63 7.99 -3.83 4.42
N LEU A 64 7.24 -3.96 3.33
CA LEU A 64 6.34 -2.93 2.84
C LEU A 64 5.21 -2.64 3.86
N ALA A 65 4.57 -3.67 4.41
CA ALA A 65 3.51 -3.51 5.41
C ALA A 65 3.99 -2.81 6.68
N PHE A 66 5.15 -3.21 7.22
CA PHE A 66 5.72 -2.60 8.41
C PHE A 66 6.21 -1.18 8.16
N SER A 67 6.73 -0.90 6.96
CA SER A 67 7.15 0.44 6.58
C SER A 67 5.94 1.38 6.51
N ALA A 68 4.84 0.94 5.90
CA ALA A 68 3.59 1.70 5.91
C ALA A 68 3.04 1.87 7.34
N LEU A 69 3.09 0.83 8.18
CA LEU A 69 2.65 0.89 9.59
C LEU A 69 3.40 1.97 10.37
N LYS A 70 4.72 2.09 10.18
CA LYS A 70 5.54 3.10 10.84
C LYS A 70 5.02 4.53 10.58
N TYR A 71 4.43 4.76 9.42
CA TYR A 71 3.91 6.07 9.01
C TYR A 71 2.39 6.11 8.91
N GLN A 72 1.67 5.17 9.55
CA GLN A 72 0.21 5.07 9.45
C GLN A 72 -0.48 6.42 9.69
N ASP A 73 -0.15 7.12 10.78
CA ASP A 73 -0.77 8.40 11.11
C ASP A 73 -0.54 9.48 10.04
N LEU A 74 0.69 9.57 9.52
CA LEU A 74 1.04 10.52 8.47
C LEU A 74 0.35 10.20 7.15
N LEU A 75 0.30 8.92 6.78
CA LEU A 75 -0.37 8.48 5.54
C LEU A 75 -1.88 8.75 5.60
N GLU A 76 -2.50 8.50 6.76
CA GLU A 76 -3.91 8.82 7.00
C GLU A 76 -4.15 10.35 6.93
N GLU A 77 -3.27 11.16 7.52
CA GLU A 77 -3.35 12.63 7.45
C GLU A 77 -3.26 13.13 6.00
N ILE A 78 -2.33 12.61 5.21
CA ILE A 78 -2.21 12.96 3.78
C ILE A 78 -3.49 12.61 3.02
N LEU A 79 -4.09 11.45 3.29
CA LEU A 79 -5.36 11.08 2.66
C LEU A 79 -6.46 12.09 3.01
N LEU A 80 -6.58 12.48 4.28
CA LEU A 80 -7.59 13.45 4.73
C LEU A 80 -7.34 14.85 4.13
N ASP A 81 -6.09 15.30 4.11
CA ASP A 81 -5.70 16.61 3.58
C ASP A 81 -5.78 16.69 2.06
N SER A 82 -5.78 15.55 1.36
CA SER A 82 -5.95 15.52 -0.10
C SER A 82 -7.29 16.08 -0.57
N SER A 83 -8.27 16.27 0.33
CA SER A 83 -9.67 16.64 0.06
C SER A 83 -10.47 15.62 -0.77
N VAL A 84 -9.85 14.51 -1.16
CA VAL A 84 -10.48 13.43 -1.95
C VAL A 84 -10.93 12.26 -1.06
N TYR A 85 -10.48 12.20 0.20
CA TYR A 85 -10.90 11.18 1.18
C TYR A 85 -11.97 11.71 2.16
N PRO A 86 -13.01 10.93 2.53
CA PRO A 86 -13.31 9.57 2.08
C PRO A 86 -13.73 9.54 0.61
N CYS A 87 -13.07 8.66 -0.14
CA CYS A 87 -13.24 8.58 -1.59
C CYS A 87 -14.45 7.70 -1.92
N GLN A 88 -15.50 8.28 -2.52
CA GLN A 88 -16.67 7.50 -2.94
C GLN A 88 -16.34 6.40 -3.98
N SER A 89 -15.24 6.53 -4.72
CA SER A 89 -14.84 5.54 -5.72
C SER A 89 -13.99 4.40 -5.15
N ILE A 90 -13.37 4.57 -3.97
CA ILE A 90 -12.59 3.53 -3.29
C ILE A 90 -13.38 3.04 -2.07
N PRO A 91 -13.85 1.78 -2.08
CA PRO A 91 -14.53 1.22 -0.92
C PRO A 91 -13.55 1.06 0.27
N ASP A 92 -14.08 1.15 1.49
CA ASP A 92 -13.30 1.06 2.73
C ASP A 92 -12.56 -0.28 2.92
N GLU A 93 -12.93 -1.33 2.16
CA GLU A 93 -12.18 -2.59 2.12
C GLU A 93 -10.78 -2.43 1.50
N LEU A 94 -10.61 -1.45 0.61
CA LEU A 94 -9.36 -1.19 -0.08
C LEU A 94 -8.50 -0.13 0.62
N THR A 95 -8.94 0.42 1.74
CA THR A 95 -8.17 1.47 2.44
C THR A 95 -6.78 1.00 2.86
N SER A 96 -6.63 -0.25 3.30
CA SER A 96 -5.31 -0.81 3.62
C SER A 96 -4.40 -0.93 2.39
N LEU A 97 -4.97 -1.27 1.23
CA LEU A 97 -4.24 -1.30 -0.03
C LEU A 97 -3.83 0.12 -0.45
N LEU A 98 -4.75 1.07 -0.35
CA LEU A 98 -4.49 2.49 -0.62
C LEU A 98 -3.34 3.04 0.21
N VAL A 99 -3.34 2.79 1.52
CA VAL A 99 -2.31 3.29 2.45
C VAL A 99 -0.94 2.70 2.14
N VAL A 100 -0.87 1.40 1.88
CA VAL A 100 0.38 0.71 1.53
C VAL A 100 0.92 1.20 0.19
N MET A 101 0.06 1.37 -0.82
CA MET A 101 0.47 1.86 -2.13
C MET A 101 0.84 3.34 -2.10
N LEU A 102 0.18 4.15 -1.27
CA LEU A 102 0.55 5.55 -1.03
C LEU A 102 1.96 5.64 -0.43
N TYR A 103 2.27 4.81 0.58
CA TYR A 103 3.62 4.76 1.14
C TYR A 103 4.68 4.48 0.08
N ASP A 104 4.47 3.43 -0.71
CA ASP A 104 5.39 3.08 -1.79
C ASP A 104 5.51 4.20 -2.84
N LEU A 105 4.40 4.82 -3.22
CA LEU A 105 4.40 5.94 -4.16
C LEU A 105 5.25 7.11 -3.64
N GLN A 106 5.16 7.44 -2.35
CA GLN A 106 5.99 8.47 -1.74
C GLN A 106 7.47 8.08 -1.69
N ASP A 107 7.78 6.83 -1.35
CA ASP A 107 9.16 6.30 -1.32
C ASP A 107 9.81 6.38 -2.71
N ARG A 108 9.00 6.26 -3.76
CA ARG A 108 9.38 6.42 -5.18
C ARG A 108 9.22 7.84 -5.71
N LYS A 109 9.13 8.84 -4.82
CA LYS A 109 9.04 10.27 -5.17
C LYS A 109 7.90 10.57 -6.15
N PHE A 110 6.76 9.89 -5.97
CA PHE A 110 5.55 10.04 -6.79
C PHE A 110 5.69 9.66 -8.26
N GLN A 111 6.71 8.88 -8.62
CA GLN A 111 6.80 8.32 -9.97
C GLN A 111 5.82 7.15 -10.13
N ALA A 112 5.40 6.83 -11.36
CA ALA A 112 4.67 5.59 -11.59
C ALA A 112 5.61 4.39 -11.42
N ARG A 113 5.09 3.23 -10.96
CA ARG A 113 5.90 2.00 -10.91
C ARG A 113 6.11 1.42 -12.30
N GLU A 114 7.15 0.62 -12.46
CA GLU A 114 7.34 -0.21 -13.65
C GLU A 114 6.49 -1.48 -13.52
N ILE A 115 5.61 -1.73 -14.51
CA ILE A 115 4.79 -2.93 -14.58
C ILE A 115 5.49 -3.90 -15.53
N PHE A 116 5.74 -5.13 -15.09
CA PHE A 116 6.33 -6.18 -15.91
C PHE A 116 5.22 -6.97 -16.61
N ASP A 117 5.36 -7.21 -17.92
CA ASP A 117 4.35 -7.87 -18.76
C ASP A 117 4.00 -9.31 -18.33
N GLU A 118 4.81 -9.92 -17.45
CA GLU A 118 4.67 -11.30 -16.99
C GLU A 118 3.73 -11.45 -15.78
N GLU A 119 3.31 -10.36 -15.14
CA GLU A 119 2.41 -10.42 -13.98
C GLU A 119 0.92 -10.38 -14.39
N GLU A 120 0.13 -11.30 -13.84
CA GLU A 120 -1.33 -11.23 -13.98
C GLU A 120 -1.86 -10.02 -13.19
N PRO A 121 -2.48 -9.03 -13.85
CA PRO A 121 -2.90 -7.81 -13.20
C PRO A 121 -4.05 -8.07 -12.21
N ILE A 122 -3.98 -7.45 -11.05
CA ILE A 122 -5.01 -7.50 -10.01
C ILE A 122 -5.85 -6.22 -10.09
N ALA A 123 -7.15 -6.38 -10.34
CA ALA A 123 -8.08 -5.27 -10.57
C ALA A 123 -8.09 -4.23 -9.43
N GLU A 124 -7.96 -4.69 -8.19
CA GLU A 124 -7.90 -3.82 -7.01
C GLU A 124 -6.65 -2.94 -6.98
N VAL A 125 -5.49 -3.51 -7.32
CA VAL A 125 -4.22 -2.78 -7.38
C VAL A 125 -4.33 -1.72 -8.46
N GLN A 126 -4.74 -2.11 -9.67
CA GLN A 126 -4.96 -1.17 -10.76
C GLN A 126 -5.92 -0.05 -10.38
N LYS A 127 -7.04 -0.37 -9.69
CA LYS A 127 -8.01 0.64 -9.25
C LYS A 127 -7.37 1.68 -8.34
N ILE A 128 -6.52 1.26 -7.39
CA ILE A 128 -5.80 2.16 -6.49
C ILE A 128 -4.73 2.95 -7.24
N GLU A 129 -4.00 2.34 -8.17
CA GLU A 129 -3.04 3.06 -9.02
C GLU A 129 -3.68 4.19 -9.81
N HIS A 130 -4.78 3.89 -10.51
CA HIS A 130 -5.50 4.89 -11.29
C HIS A 130 -6.01 6.03 -10.41
N TYR A 131 -6.37 5.74 -9.16
CA TYR A 131 -6.76 6.77 -8.21
C TYR A 131 -5.56 7.64 -7.79
N LEU A 132 -4.44 7.02 -7.42
CA LEU A 132 -3.25 7.71 -6.95
C LEU A 132 -2.57 8.55 -8.04
N TYR A 133 -2.64 8.13 -9.31
CA TYR A 133 -2.05 8.84 -10.46
C TYR A 133 -2.98 9.85 -11.13
N ARG A 134 -4.21 10.03 -10.62
CA ARG A 134 -5.19 10.93 -11.25
C ARG A 134 -4.88 12.41 -11.06
N TYR A 135 -4.04 12.76 -10.09
CA TYR A 135 -3.75 14.14 -9.66
C TYR A 135 -2.24 14.34 -9.56
#